data_AF-A0A8I1PI54-F1
#
_entry.id   AF-A0A8I1PI54-F1
#
_cell.length_a   1.000
_cell.length_b   1.000
_cell.length_c   1.000
_cell.angle_alpha   90.00
_cell.angle_beta   90.00
_cell.angle_gamma   90.00
#
_symmetry.space_group_name_H-M   'P 1'
#
loop_
_entity.id
_entity.type
_entity.pdbx_description
1 polymer ?
#
loop_
_entity_poly.entity_id
_entity_poly.type
_entity_poly.pdbx_seq_one_letter_code
_entity_poly.pdbx_strand_id
1 'polypeptide(L)'
;MTGLDQLDDEDYPSVSMGQAAELLDVQQAFLRSLDAAGVLHPHRTSGGHRRYSRRQLAQAVRLRTLVDAGHNLTSAQMILELEGQVAASDDARRRADDARDEARRDRDHAEAERDRANTDQARAVRDRDVAQTDLRERSEQLRAVRRELDQARVQITDLTDRLGRSDGRPRQT
;
A
#
# COMPACT_ATOMS: atom_id res chain seq x y z
N MET A 1 -1.64 31.41 -10.55
CA MET A 1 -2.93 31.09 -9.91
C MET A 1 -3.83 32.30 -10.02
N THR A 2 -4.82 32.22 -10.90
CA THR A 2 -5.89 33.21 -11.02
C THR A 2 -6.71 33.21 -9.74
N GLY A 3 -7.22 34.38 -9.31
CA GLY A 3 -8.05 34.48 -8.10
C GLY A 3 -9.38 33.69 -8.14
N LEU A 4 -9.70 33.05 -9.27
CA LEU A 4 -10.90 32.22 -9.45
C LEU A 4 -10.81 30.89 -8.70
N ASP A 5 -9.61 30.29 -8.57
CA ASP A 5 -9.44 29.02 -7.84
C ASP A 5 -9.82 29.17 -6.35
N GLN A 6 -9.73 30.40 -5.82
CA GLN A 6 -10.12 30.70 -4.44
C GLN A 6 -11.64 30.67 -4.24
N LEU A 7 -12.46 30.78 -5.30
CA LEU A 7 -13.92 30.73 -5.17
C LEU A 7 -14.43 29.31 -4.90
N ASP A 8 -13.65 28.30 -5.25
CA ASP A 8 -13.95 26.89 -4.97
C ASP A 8 -13.60 26.50 -3.53
N ASP A 9 -12.74 27.29 -2.86
CA ASP A 9 -12.48 27.14 -1.43
C ASP A 9 -13.70 27.60 -0.61
N GLU A 10 -14.27 26.65 0.12
CA GLU A 10 -15.45 26.88 0.95
C GLU A 10 -15.19 27.87 2.10
N ASP A 11 -13.93 28.05 2.49
CA ASP A 11 -13.49 28.99 3.53
C ASP A 11 -13.17 30.38 2.99
N TYR A 12 -13.14 30.56 1.67
CA TYR A 12 -12.85 31.85 1.07
C TYR A 12 -14.00 32.85 1.31
N PRO A 13 -13.74 34.00 1.96
CA PRO A 13 -14.79 34.94 2.35
C PRO A 13 -15.17 35.87 1.20
N SER A 14 -15.97 35.37 0.26
CA SER A 14 -16.39 36.12 -0.94
C SER A 14 -17.68 36.91 -0.74
N VAL A 15 -18.60 36.44 0.11
CA VAL A 15 -19.99 36.92 0.15
C VAL A 15 -20.16 38.08 1.11
N SER A 16 -20.71 39.20 0.65
CA SER A 16 -21.00 40.35 1.51
C SER A 16 -22.25 40.14 2.37
N MET A 17 -22.40 40.92 3.44
CA MET A 17 -23.56 40.88 4.34
C MET A 17 -24.92 40.99 3.66
N GLY A 18 -25.07 41.90 2.68
CA GLY A 18 -26.32 42.07 1.95
C GLY A 18 -26.64 40.88 1.07
N GLN A 19 -25.65 40.41 0.29
CA GLN A 19 -25.77 39.22 -0.55
C GLN A 19 -26.06 37.97 0.28
N ALA A 20 -25.41 37.80 1.42
CA ALA A 20 -25.65 36.67 2.33
C ALA A 20 -27.10 36.69 2.85
N ALA A 21 -27.61 37.85 3.27
CA ALA A 21 -28.98 37.98 3.75
C ALA A 21 -30.00 37.63 2.65
N GLU A 22 -29.77 38.09 1.43
CA GLU A 22 -30.61 37.80 0.26
C GLU A 22 -30.56 36.32 -0.13
N LEU A 23 -29.36 35.74 -0.25
CA LEU A 23 -29.16 34.33 -0.63
C LEU A 23 -29.80 33.35 0.34
N LEU A 24 -29.82 33.71 1.63
CA LEU A 24 -30.34 32.85 2.69
C LEU A 24 -31.80 33.16 3.05
N ASP A 25 -32.43 34.15 2.40
CA ASP A 25 -33.74 34.69 2.76
C ASP A 25 -33.88 35.01 4.27
N VAL A 26 -32.83 35.65 4.83
CA VAL A 26 -32.79 36.05 6.24
C VAL A 26 -32.56 37.54 6.38
N GLN A 27 -33.01 38.08 7.51
CA GLN A 27 -32.70 39.47 7.83
C GLN A 27 -31.22 39.66 8.10
N GLN A 28 -30.67 40.81 7.69
CA GLN A 28 -29.31 41.17 8.04
C GLN A 28 -29.06 41.19 9.57
N ALA A 29 -30.08 41.52 10.37
CA ALA A 29 -29.99 41.49 11.82
C ALA A 29 -29.68 40.08 12.36
N PHE A 30 -30.16 39.03 11.68
CA PHE A 30 -29.89 37.64 12.06
C PHE A 30 -28.40 37.31 11.95
N LEU A 31 -27.76 37.50 10.79
CA LEU A 31 -26.31 37.19 10.68
C LEU A 31 -25.46 38.09 11.60
N ARG A 32 -25.91 39.33 11.86
CA ARG A 32 -25.26 40.20 12.87
C ARG A 32 -25.35 39.61 14.27
N SER A 33 -26.50 39.04 14.65
CA SER A 33 -26.65 38.37 15.94
C SER A 33 -25.77 37.13 16.05
N LEU A 34 -25.61 36.36 14.97
CA LEU A 34 -24.72 35.20 14.95
C LEU A 34 -23.23 35.58 15.07
N ASP A 35 -22.79 36.65 14.41
CA ASP A 35 -21.44 37.23 14.60
C ASP A 35 -21.26 37.72 16.05
N ALA A 36 -22.23 38.46 16.60
CA ALA A 36 -22.16 38.97 17.97
C ALA A 36 -22.16 37.86 19.03
N ALA A 37 -22.86 36.75 18.78
CA ALA A 37 -22.88 35.57 19.63
C ALA A 37 -21.60 34.71 19.48
N GLY A 38 -20.68 35.07 18.58
CA GLY A 38 -19.47 34.31 18.31
C GLY A 38 -19.72 32.98 17.59
N VAL A 39 -20.89 32.79 16.99
CA VAL A 39 -21.24 31.58 16.24
C VAL A 39 -20.67 31.64 14.82
N LEU A 40 -20.65 32.83 14.22
CA LEU A 40 -19.96 33.09 12.96
C LEU A 40 -18.75 33.99 13.21
N HIS A 41 -17.71 33.80 12.40
CA HIS A 41 -16.48 34.61 12.46
C HIS A 41 -16.17 35.23 11.10
N PRO A 42 -17.01 36.17 10.61
CA PRO A 42 -16.83 36.77 9.30
C PRO A 42 -15.48 37.49 9.19
N HIS A 43 -14.85 37.36 8.04
CA HIS A 43 -13.70 38.17 7.69
C HIS A 43 -14.13 39.64 7.55
N ARG A 44 -13.32 40.58 8.03
CA ARG A 44 -13.58 42.01 7.90
C ARG A 44 -12.66 42.61 6.85
N THR A 45 -13.22 43.30 5.87
CA THR A 45 -12.41 44.06 4.91
C THR A 45 -11.72 45.24 5.59
N SER A 46 -10.79 45.90 4.90
CA SER A 46 -10.15 47.13 5.38
C SER A 46 -11.15 48.24 5.75
N GLY A 47 -12.30 48.30 5.06
CA GLY A 47 -13.41 49.21 5.37
C GLY A 47 -14.35 48.70 6.48
N GLY A 48 -14.05 47.59 7.15
CA GLY A 48 -14.84 47.03 8.25
C GLY A 48 -16.08 46.23 7.85
N HIS A 49 -16.31 46.03 6.54
CA HIS A 49 -17.46 45.26 6.06
C HIS A 49 -17.24 43.76 6.27
N ARG A 50 -18.29 43.06 6.71
CA ARG A 50 -18.29 41.60 6.90
C ARG A 50 -18.31 40.88 5.57
N ARG A 51 -17.48 39.84 5.48
CA ARG A 51 -17.42 38.86 4.40
C ARG A 51 -17.55 37.46 4.99
N TYR A 52 -18.43 36.68 4.39
CA TYR A 52 -18.74 35.32 4.82
C TYR A 52 -18.21 34.33 3.79
N SER A 53 -17.71 33.22 4.29
CA SER A 53 -17.38 32.06 3.48
C SER A 53 -18.62 31.20 3.22
N ARG A 54 -18.56 30.29 2.25
CA ARG A 54 -19.67 29.37 1.96
C ARG A 54 -19.99 28.50 3.19
N ARG A 55 -18.96 28.07 3.93
CA ARG A 55 -19.13 27.27 5.14
C ARG A 55 -19.90 28.01 6.23
N GLN A 56 -19.57 29.28 6.45
CA GLN A 56 -20.29 30.14 7.41
C GLN A 56 -21.75 30.35 7.01
N LEU A 57 -22.04 30.46 5.72
CA LEU A 57 -23.42 30.58 5.24
C LEU A 57 -24.20 29.27 5.43
N ALA A 58 -23.57 28.12 5.17
CA ALA A 58 -24.18 26.81 5.45
C ALA A 58 -24.52 26.64 6.95
N GLN A 59 -23.61 27.06 7.84
CA GLN A 59 -23.86 27.10 9.28
C GLN A 59 -25.04 28.01 9.64
N ALA A 60 -25.11 29.20 9.05
CA ALA A 60 -26.22 30.14 9.27
C ALA A 60 -27.58 29.56 8.84
N VAL A 61 -27.63 28.85 7.72
CA VAL A 61 -28.84 28.14 7.25
C VAL A 61 -29.24 27.03 8.22
N ARG A 62 -28.27 26.25 8.69
CA ARG A 62 -28.54 25.16 9.64
C ARG A 62 -29.08 25.69 10.96
N LEU A 63 -28.46 26.76 11.50
CA LEU A 63 -28.94 27.44 12.70
C LEU A 63 -30.34 28.01 12.50
N ARG A 64 -30.60 28.65 11.36
CA ARG A 64 -31.93 29.17 11.03
C ARG A 64 -32.98 28.07 11.08
N THR A 65 -32.68 26.93 10.45
CA THR A 65 -33.55 25.75 10.41
C THR A 65 -33.88 25.24 11.83
N LEU A 66 -32.87 25.17 12.70
CA LEU A 66 -33.06 24.72 14.08
C LEU A 66 -33.88 25.72 14.91
N VAL A 67 -33.65 27.03 14.72
CA VAL A 67 -34.42 28.08 15.37
C VAL A 67 -35.87 28.06 14.92
N ASP A 68 -36.13 27.90 13.62
CA ASP A 68 -37.48 27.77 13.06
C ASP A 68 -38.20 26.49 13.56
N ALA A 69 -37.44 25.44 13.89
CA ALA A 69 -37.95 24.23 14.54
C ALA A 69 -38.23 24.39 16.05
N GLY A 70 -38.01 25.58 16.62
CA GLY A 70 -38.32 25.90 18.02
C GLY A 70 -37.13 25.73 18.98
N HIS A 71 -35.92 25.47 18.49
CA HIS A 71 -34.73 25.47 19.33
C HIS A 71 -34.29 26.90 19.65
N ASN A 72 -33.84 27.14 20.88
CA ASN A 72 -33.11 28.38 21.18
C ASN A 72 -31.70 28.35 20.55
N LEU A 73 -31.06 29.51 20.47
CA LEU A 73 -29.75 29.66 19.82
C LEU A 73 -28.66 28.79 20.44
N THR A 74 -28.64 28.63 21.76
CA THR A 74 -27.65 27.80 22.47
C THR A 74 -27.81 26.32 22.11
N SER A 75 -29.04 25.80 22.11
CA SER A 75 -29.32 24.42 21.69
C SER A 75 -28.99 24.22 20.22
N ALA A 76 -29.31 25.19 19.36
CA ALA A 76 -29.00 25.13 17.93
C ALA A 76 -27.48 25.08 17.68
N GLN A 77 -26.69 25.87 18.43
CA GLN A 77 -25.24 25.86 18.35
C GLN A 77 -24.65 24.50 18.78
N MET A 78 -25.14 23.93 19.88
CA MET A 78 -24.70 22.61 20.35
C MET A 78 -24.99 21.51 19.33
N ILE A 79 -26.18 21.54 18.72
CA ILE A 79 -26.55 20.58 17.67
C ILE A 79 -25.62 20.71 16.47
N LEU A 80 -25.36 21.94 16.00
CA LEU A 80 -24.46 22.19 14.87
C LEU A 80 -23.03 21.69 15.16
N GLU A 81 -22.52 21.91 16.37
CA GLU A 81 -21.21 21.42 16.78
C GLU A 81 -21.16 19.89 16.76
N LEU A 82 -22.18 19.23 17.32
CA LEU A 82 -22.28 17.76 17.31
C LEU A 82 -22.38 17.20 15.89
N GLU A 83 -23.14 17.84 15.01
CA GLU A 83 -23.20 17.46 13.59
C GLU A 83 -21.83 17.56 12.91
N GLY A 84 -21.06 18.61 13.22
CA GLY A 84 -19.69 18.75 12.76
C GLY A 84 -18.77 17.65 13.29
N GLN A 85 -18.89 17.28 14.57
CA GLN A 85 -18.13 16.18 15.17
C GLN A 85 -18.46 14.82 14.53
N VAL A 86 -19.75 14.54 14.28
CA VAL A 86 -20.19 13.32 13.59
C VAL A 86 -19.65 13.28 12.17
N ALA A 87 -19.79 14.36 11.40
CA ALA A 87 -19.26 14.43 10.04
C ALA A 87 -17.74 14.19 9.99
N ALA A 88 -16.99 14.83 10.90
CA ALA A 88 -15.54 14.65 11.01
C ALA A 88 -15.17 13.22 11.41
N SER A 89 -15.94 12.60 12.30
CA SER A 89 -15.75 11.19 12.71
C SER A 89 -15.98 10.24 11.54
N ASP A 90 -17.04 10.46 10.77
CA ASP A 90 -17.37 9.66 9.59
C ASP A 90 -16.30 9.79 8.50
N ASP A 91 -15.78 11.00 8.26
CA ASP A 91 -14.65 11.23 7.35
C ASP A 91 -13.38 10.52 7.82
N ALA A 92 -13.07 10.58 9.11
CA ALA A 92 -11.94 9.87 9.69
C ALA A 92 -12.09 8.35 9.53
N ARG A 93 -13.30 7.82 9.76
CA ARG A 93 -13.60 6.40 9.59
C ARG A 93 -13.43 5.95 8.15
N ARG A 94 -13.98 6.70 7.18
CA ARG A 94 -13.80 6.43 5.75
C ARG A 94 -12.33 6.34 5.37
N ARG A 95 -11.52 7.34 5.76
CA ARG A 95 -10.07 7.33 5.49
C ARG A 95 -9.36 6.13 6.12
N ALA A 96 -9.75 5.74 7.33
CA ALA A 96 -9.18 4.59 8.01
C ALA A 96 -9.56 3.27 7.31
N ASP A 97 -10.79 3.16 6.82
CA ASP A 97 -11.25 1.99 6.06
C ASP A 97 -10.54 1.89 4.70
N ASP A 98 -10.40 3.00 3.97
CA ASP A 98 -9.65 3.05 2.71
C ASP A 98 -8.18 2.62 2.91
N ALA A 99 -7.52 3.14 3.95
CA ALA A 99 -6.14 2.78 4.29
C ALA A 99 -6.00 1.31 4.71
N ARG A 100 -7.01 0.75 5.41
CA ARG A 100 -7.04 -0.68 5.76
C ARG A 100 -7.19 -1.55 4.53
N ASP A 101 -8.03 -1.16 3.58
CA ASP A 101 -8.24 -1.90 2.34
C ASP A 101 -7.02 -1.88 1.43
N GLU A 102 -6.26 -0.78 1.42
CA GLU A 102 -4.96 -0.69 0.75
C GLU A 102 -3.94 -1.60 1.41
N ALA A 103 -3.76 -1.50 2.74
CA ALA A 103 -2.83 -2.36 3.48
C ALA A 103 -3.16 -3.86 3.34
N ARG A 104 -4.46 -4.20 3.27
CA ARG A 104 -4.90 -5.57 3.02
C ARG A 104 -4.45 -6.05 1.63
N ARG A 105 -4.61 -5.22 0.60
CA ARG A 105 -4.18 -5.54 -0.78
C ARG A 105 -2.67 -5.73 -0.86
N ASP A 106 -1.89 -4.87 -0.22
CA ASP A 106 -0.43 -4.96 -0.20
C ASP A 106 0.04 -6.25 0.50
N ARG A 107 -0.58 -6.59 1.64
CA ARG A 107 -0.28 -7.82 2.35
C ARG A 107 -0.60 -9.06 1.51
N ASP A 108 -1.78 -9.10 0.90
CA ASP A 108 -2.20 -10.22 0.05
C ASP A 108 -1.25 -10.36 -1.17
N HIS A 109 -0.76 -9.25 -1.72
CA HIS A 109 0.25 -9.26 -2.79
C HIS A 109 1.59 -9.82 -2.33
N ALA A 110 2.11 -9.34 -1.20
CA ALA A 110 3.36 -9.81 -0.62
C ALA A 110 3.30 -11.29 -0.24
N GLU A 111 2.14 -11.76 0.26
CA GLU A 111 1.92 -13.18 0.56
C GLU A 111 1.98 -14.02 -0.72
N ALA A 112 1.31 -13.60 -1.79
CA ALA A 112 1.36 -14.28 -3.08
C ALA A 112 2.78 -14.33 -3.68
N GLU A 113 3.55 -13.25 -3.55
CA GLU A 113 4.96 -13.23 -3.97
C GLU A 113 5.82 -14.20 -3.16
N ARG A 114 5.66 -14.21 -1.83
CA ARG A 114 6.36 -15.13 -0.95
C ARG A 114 6.04 -16.57 -1.29
N ASP A 115 4.78 -16.89 -1.55
CA ASP A 115 4.35 -18.24 -1.88
C ASP A 115 4.96 -18.71 -3.21
N ARG A 116 5.00 -17.84 -4.23
CA ARG A 116 5.71 -18.12 -5.49
C ARG A 116 7.18 -18.39 -5.26
N ALA A 117 7.88 -17.53 -4.51
CA ALA A 117 9.29 -17.71 -4.19
C ALA A 117 9.55 -19.03 -3.44
N ASN A 118 8.69 -19.38 -2.48
CA ASN A 118 8.76 -20.64 -1.75
C ASN A 118 8.59 -21.85 -2.68
N THR A 119 7.64 -21.78 -3.62
CA THR A 119 7.44 -22.87 -4.61
C THR A 119 8.63 -23.01 -5.55
N ASP A 120 9.20 -21.91 -6.02
CA ASP A 120 10.38 -21.90 -6.88
C ASP A 120 11.61 -22.45 -6.17
N GLN A 121 11.81 -22.06 -4.90
CA GLN A 121 12.86 -22.60 -4.07
C GLN A 121 12.69 -24.11 -3.84
N ALA A 122 11.47 -24.56 -3.54
CA ALA A 122 11.19 -25.98 -3.36
C ALA A 122 11.46 -26.78 -4.65
N ARG A 123 11.17 -26.21 -5.82
CA ARG A 123 11.50 -26.80 -7.11
C ARG A 123 13.02 -26.88 -7.32
N ALA A 124 13.73 -25.78 -7.08
CA ALA A 124 15.18 -25.73 -7.24
C ALA A 124 15.92 -26.71 -6.32
N VAL A 125 15.44 -26.90 -5.08
CA VAL A 125 16.00 -27.91 -4.16
C VAL A 125 15.82 -29.32 -4.73
N ARG A 126 14.62 -29.66 -5.22
CA ARG A 126 14.36 -30.97 -5.84
C ARG A 126 15.25 -31.19 -7.06
N ASP A 127 15.33 -30.21 -7.96
CA ASP A 127 16.14 -30.29 -9.18
C ASP A 127 17.62 -30.50 -8.83
N ARG A 128 18.12 -29.82 -7.79
CA ARG A 128 19.49 -30.00 -7.30
C ARG A 128 19.71 -31.41 -6.73
N ASP A 129 18.80 -31.92 -5.92
CA ASP A 129 18.94 -33.22 -5.28
C ASP A 129 18.91 -34.36 -6.32
N VAL A 130 18.11 -34.22 -7.38
CA VAL A 130 18.13 -35.11 -8.56
C VAL A 130 19.50 -35.05 -9.24
N ALA A 131 20.00 -33.85 -9.59
CA ALA A 131 21.30 -33.70 -10.24
C ALA A 131 22.47 -34.25 -9.40
N GLN A 132 22.40 -34.12 -8.07
CA GLN A 132 23.39 -34.72 -7.16
C GLN A 132 23.36 -36.24 -7.20
N THR A 133 22.18 -36.83 -7.30
CA THR A 133 22.00 -38.29 -7.41
C THR A 133 22.59 -38.80 -8.72
N ASP A 134 22.22 -38.17 -9.85
CA ASP A 134 22.75 -38.52 -11.17
C ASP A 134 24.28 -38.43 -11.22
N LEU A 135 24.86 -37.38 -10.62
CA LEU A 135 26.31 -37.19 -10.57
C LEU A 135 27.00 -38.29 -9.74
N ARG A 136 26.39 -38.71 -8.62
CA ARG A 136 26.92 -39.81 -7.79
C ARG A 136 26.95 -41.11 -8.56
N GLU A 137 25.83 -41.50 -9.17
CA GLU A 137 25.74 -42.72 -9.98
C GLU A 137 26.78 -42.72 -11.11
N ARG A 138 26.91 -41.60 -11.82
CA ARG A 138 27.90 -41.47 -12.90
C ARG A 138 29.34 -41.55 -12.41
N SER A 139 29.62 -41.01 -11.22
CA SER A 139 30.95 -41.13 -10.59
C SER A 139 31.28 -42.57 -10.20
N GLU A 140 30.29 -43.35 -9.74
CA GLU A 140 30.45 -44.75 -9.40
C GLU A 140 30.69 -45.60 -10.65
N GLN A 141 29.94 -45.35 -11.73
CA GLN A 141 30.16 -45.98 -13.03
C GLN A 141 31.59 -45.71 -13.54
N LEU A 142 32.05 -44.46 -13.51
CA LEU A 142 33.41 -44.12 -13.91
C LEU A 142 34.48 -44.83 -13.05
N ARG A 143 34.26 -44.96 -11.74
CA ARG A 143 35.14 -45.73 -10.86
C ARG A 143 35.13 -47.22 -11.18
N ALA A 144 33.99 -47.79 -11.58
CA ALA A 144 33.91 -49.18 -12.02
C ALA A 144 34.69 -49.39 -13.32
N VAL A 145 34.44 -48.56 -14.34
CA VAL A 145 35.15 -48.58 -15.63
C VAL A 145 36.66 -48.45 -15.44
N ARG A 146 37.10 -47.52 -14.57
CA ARG A 146 38.53 -47.35 -14.28
C ARG A 146 39.15 -48.60 -13.64
N ARG A 147 38.45 -49.27 -12.72
CA ARG A 147 38.91 -50.52 -12.11
C ARG A 147 39.05 -51.65 -13.14
N GLU A 148 38.10 -51.77 -14.06
CA GLU A 148 38.17 -52.75 -15.15
C GLU A 148 39.35 -52.49 -16.08
N LEU A 149 39.58 -51.22 -16.46
CA LEU A 149 40.75 -50.81 -17.24
C LEU A 149 42.08 -51.15 -16.54
N ASP A 150 42.18 -50.86 -15.24
CA ASP A 150 43.36 -51.18 -14.44
C ASP A 150 43.58 -52.70 -14.36
N GLN A 151 42.53 -53.50 -14.20
CA GLN A 151 42.61 -54.98 -14.25
C GLN A 151 43.06 -55.49 -15.62
N ALA A 152 42.46 -55.00 -16.70
CA ALA A 152 42.82 -55.38 -18.06
C ALA A 152 44.29 -55.04 -18.36
N ARG A 153 44.77 -53.88 -17.90
CA ARG A 153 46.17 -53.48 -18.03
C ARG A 153 47.11 -54.45 -17.31
N VAL A 154 46.79 -54.85 -16.08
CA VAL A 154 47.58 -55.85 -15.32
C VAL A 154 47.60 -57.21 -16.04
N GLN A 155 46.46 -57.65 -16.58
CA GLN A 155 46.37 -58.91 -17.35
C GLN A 155 47.23 -58.88 -18.62
N ILE A 156 47.21 -57.76 -19.37
CA ILE A 156 48.05 -57.59 -20.56
C ILE A 156 49.53 -57.68 -20.18
N THR A 157 49.95 -57.05 -19.08
CA THR A 157 51.34 -57.13 -18.59
C THR A 157 51.73 -58.57 -18.23
N ASP A 158 50.90 -59.30 -17.48
CA ASP A 158 51.18 -60.69 -17.10
C ASP A 158 51.24 -61.63 -18.32
N LEU A 159 50.33 -61.46 -19.30
CA LEU A 159 50.38 -62.20 -20.57
C LEU A 159 51.68 -61.93 -21.35
N THR A 160 52.11 -60.67 -21.39
CA THR A 160 53.36 -60.26 -22.06
C THR A 160 54.57 -60.91 -21.39
N ASP A 161 54.63 -60.91 -20.06
CA ASP A 161 55.71 -61.56 -19.29
C ASP A 161 55.75 -63.07 -19.52
N ARG A 162 54.59 -63.73 -19.60
CA ARG A 162 54.50 -65.18 -19.89
C ARG A 162 54.97 -65.52 -21.30
N LEU A 163 54.57 -64.72 -22.30
CA LEU A 163 55.02 -64.88 -23.69
C LEU A 163 56.55 -64.69 -23.78
N GLY A 164 57.09 -63.65 -23.13
CA GLY A 164 58.53 -63.40 -23.09
C GLY A 164 59.35 -64.50 -22.40
N ARG A 165 58.79 -65.17 -21.37
CA ARG A 165 59.43 -66.35 -20.76
C ARG A 165 59.36 -67.60 -21.64
N SER A 166 58.35 -67.73 -22.50
CA SER A 166 58.21 -68.86 -23.43
C SER A 166 59.16 -68.79 -24.64
N ASP A 167 59.60 -67.59 -25.02
CA ASP A 167 60.63 -67.36 -26.05
C ASP A 167 62.07 -67.53 -25.52
N GLY A 168 62.23 -67.72 -24.21
CA GLY A 168 63.51 -68.04 -23.56
C GLY A 168 63.92 -69.49 -23.72
N ARG A 169 64.17 -69.98 -24.94
CA ARG A 169 64.93 -71.23 -25.13
C ARG A 169 66.41 -71.00 -24.76
N PRO A 170 67.04 -71.87 -23.97
CA PRO A 170 68.48 -71.78 -23.74
C PRO A 170 69.24 -72.13 -25.03
N ARG A 171 70.01 -71.18 -25.56
CA ARG A 171 71.14 -71.52 -26.45
C ARG A 171 72.22 -72.14 -25.57
N GLN A 172 72.24 -73.47 -25.51
CA GLN A 172 73.44 -74.20 -25.13
C GLN A 172 74.47 -74.03 -26.25
N THR A 173 75.63 -73.49 -25.89
CA THR A 173 76.99 -73.95 -26.29
C THR A 173 78.00 -73.22 -25.43
#